data_AF-A0A8T6C917-F1
#
_entry.id   AF-A0A8T6C917-F1
#
_cell.length_a   1.000
_cell.length_b   1.000
_cell.length_c   1.000
_cell.angle_alpha   90.00
_cell.angle_beta   90.00
_cell.angle_gamma   90.00
#
_symmetry.space_group_name_H-M   'P 1'
#
loop_
_entity.id
_entity.type
_entity.pdbx_description
1 polymer ?
#
loop_
_entity_poly.entity_id
_entity_poly.type
_entity_poly.pdbx_seq_one_letter_code
_entity_poly.pdbx_strand_id
1 'polypeptide(L)'
;MRLCLSLTLALAVQVTQGQYVPAIAEFEKADEETVRLPPEAFEDLPHMIQEELTARGCTIPQAFHTDLGKSNVVRGHFTQSDQTDIAVLCSRERVSSILVFRGGSVQGVAELGPAPDARYLQGSEHGEIVFSRALGVASPEYIRSCYEALKAYGVPEPPPLDHEGIDDYFVGKASKVWYWYEEEWLRLAGAD
;
A
#
# COMPACT_ATOMS: atom_id res chain seq x y z
N MET A 1 7.41 -22.23 -75.05
CA MET A 1 7.92 -20.99 -74.42
C MET A 1 6.77 -20.06 -74.10
N ARG A 2 6.30 -20.05 -72.85
CA ARG A 2 5.51 -18.97 -72.23
C ARG A 2 5.75 -19.03 -70.72
N LEU A 3 6.57 -18.11 -70.22
CA LEU A 3 6.50 -17.64 -68.83
C LEU A 3 5.35 -16.63 -68.75
N CYS A 4 4.57 -16.62 -67.66
CA CYS A 4 4.13 -15.36 -67.05
C CYS A 4 3.60 -15.56 -65.62
N LEU A 5 4.43 -15.07 -64.69
CA LEU A 5 4.17 -14.45 -63.38
C LEU A 5 2.97 -14.90 -62.53
N SER A 6 3.30 -15.55 -61.42
CA SER A 6 2.52 -15.59 -60.18
C SER A 6 2.59 -14.24 -59.45
N LEU A 7 1.43 -13.59 -59.25
CA LEU A 7 1.28 -12.37 -58.46
C LEU A 7 0.84 -12.74 -57.04
N THR A 8 1.77 -12.83 -56.08
CA THR A 8 1.44 -12.95 -54.65
C THR A 8 1.24 -11.57 -54.05
N LEU A 9 -0.01 -11.25 -53.72
CA LEU A 9 -0.39 -10.05 -52.97
C LEU A 9 -0.02 -10.26 -51.49
N ALA A 10 1.08 -9.68 -51.02
CA ALA A 10 1.39 -9.64 -49.60
C ALA A 10 0.62 -8.48 -48.94
N LEU A 11 -0.43 -8.78 -48.17
CA LEU A 11 -1.03 -7.82 -47.26
C LEU A 11 -0.06 -7.57 -46.10
N ALA A 12 0.57 -6.39 -46.10
CA ALA A 12 1.28 -5.90 -44.92
C ALA A 12 0.24 -5.47 -43.88
N VAL A 13 0.06 -6.28 -42.83
CA VAL A 13 -0.62 -5.85 -41.61
C VAL A 13 0.33 -4.89 -40.89
N GLN A 14 0.07 -3.59 -41.02
CA GLN A 14 0.76 -2.60 -40.21
C GLN A 14 0.14 -2.62 -38.81
N VAL A 15 0.83 -3.25 -37.86
CA VAL A 15 0.53 -3.13 -36.44
C VAL A 15 0.99 -1.74 -36.00
N THR A 16 0.07 -0.81 -35.80
CA THR A 16 0.35 0.51 -35.24
C THR A 16 0.68 0.38 -33.75
N GLN A 17 1.96 0.29 -33.41
CA GLN A 17 2.43 0.56 -32.05
C GLN A 17 2.48 2.07 -31.84
N GLY A 18 1.64 2.65 -30.97
CA GLY A 18 1.72 4.10 -30.77
C GLY A 18 0.88 4.77 -29.69
N GLN A 19 -0.08 4.11 -29.02
CA GLN A 19 -0.96 4.80 -28.06
C GLN A 19 -0.75 4.45 -26.58
N TYR A 20 0.17 3.55 -26.24
CA TYR A 20 0.30 3.04 -24.86
C TYR A 20 1.49 3.61 -24.05
N VAL A 21 2.35 4.44 -24.66
CA VAL A 21 3.63 4.90 -24.06
C VAL A 21 3.51 6.17 -23.19
N PRO A 22 2.71 7.21 -23.54
CA PRO A 22 2.68 8.46 -22.77
C PRO A 22 2.20 8.29 -21.32
N ALA A 23 1.12 7.53 -21.11
CA ALA A 23 0.55 7.31 -19.78
C ALA A 23 1.51 6.55 -18.84
N ILE A 24 2.33 5.63 -19.37
CA ILE A 24 3.32 4.91 -18.53
C ILE A 24 4.42 5.86 -18.05
N ALA A 25 4.94 6.70 -18.95
CA ALA A 25 5.99 7.66 -18.61
C ALA A 25 5.52 8.72 -17.59
N GLU A 26 4.25 9.13 -17.66
CA GLU A 26 3.64 10.04 -16.70
C GLU A 26 3.52 9.42 -15.30
N PHE A 27 3.12 8.15 -15.20
CA PHE A 27 3.06 7.42 -13.93
C PHE A 27 4.44 7.15 -13.34
N GLU A 28 5.44 6.83 -14.16
CA GLU A 28 6.82 6.65 -13.71
C GLU A 28 7.38 7.94 -13.12
N LYS A 29 7.19 9.06 -13.84
CA LYS A 29 7.57 10.39 -13.34
C LYS A 29 6.85 10.73 -12.02
N ALA A 30 5.55 10.45 -11.91
CA ALA A 30 4.80 10.70 -10.68
C ALA A 30 5.26 9.82 -9.50
N ASP A 31 5.74 8.59 -9.76
CA ASP A 31 6.36 7.76 -8.72
C ASP A 31 7.66 8.39 -8.20
N GLU A 32 8.48 8.92 -9.10
CA GLU A 32 9.71 9.65 -8.74
C GLU A 32 9.43 10.93 -7.96
N GLU A 33 8.38 11.66 -8.34
CA GLU A 33 7.96 12.91 -7.70
C GLU A 33 7.12 12.70 -6.42
N THR A 34 6.74 11.45 -6.10
CA THR A 34 5.99 11.15 -4.87
C THR A 34 6.77 11.62 -3.65
N VAL A 35 6.11 12.46 -2.83
CA VAL A 35 6.69 13.01 -1.60
C VAL A 35 6.91 11.88 -0.61
N ARG A 36 8.18 11.67 -0.23
CA ARG A 36 8.59 10.71 0.79
C ARG A 36 9.38 11.47 1.86
N LEU A 37 8.84 11.53 3.06
CA LEU A 37 9.46 12.27 4.16
C LEU A 37 10.49 11.40 4.88
N PRO A 38 11.61 11.98 5.36
CA PRO A 38 12.53 11.25 6.22
C PRO A 38 11.90 10.97 7.60
N PRO A 39 12.37 9.96 8.34
CA PRO A 39 11.81 9.62 9.66
C PRO A 39 11.83 10.78 10.67
N GLU A 40 12.87 11.63 10.63
CA GLU A 40 13.01 12.84 11.46
C GLU A 40 11.91 13.89 11.24
N ALA A 41 11.16 13.82 10.12
CA ALA A 41 9.99 14.66 9.93
C ALA A 41 8.85 14.29 10.89
N PHE A 42 8.87 13.14 11.55
CA PHE A 42 7.81 12.70 12.46
C PHE A 42 8.24 12.90 13.92
N GLU A 43 8.14 14.13 14.41
CA GLU A 43 8.63 14.54 15.74
C GLU A 43 8.04 13.70 16.90
N ASP A 44 6.80 13.25 16.77
CA ASP A 44 6.15 12.41 17.79
C ASP A 44 6.63 10.95 17.77
N LEU A 45 7.37 10.53 16.74
CA LEU A 45 7.91 9.18 16.64
C LEU A 45 9.09 9.02 17.61
N PRO A 46 9.13 7.97 18.45
CA PRO A 46 10.27 7.74 19.35
C PRO A 46 11.60 7.74 18.59
N HIS A 47 12.62 8.40 19.15
CA HIS A 47 13.93 8.56 18.52
C HIS A 47 14.55 7.23 18.05
N MET A 48 14.46 6.18 18.88
CA MET A 48 14.95 4.84 18.54
C MET A 48 14.29 4.28 17.27
N ILE A 49 13.00 4.55 17.06
CA ILE A 49 12.28 4.12 15.85
C ILE A 49 12.71 4.98 14.65
N GLN A 50 12.91 6.29 14.83
CA GLN A 50 13.45 7.14 13.76
C GLN A 50 14.83 6.64 13.31
N GLU A 51 15.73 6.31 14.25
CA GLU A 51 17.06 5.75 13.96
C GLU A 51 16.97 4.41 13.24
N GLU A 52 16.10 3.50 13.69
CA GLU A 52 15.89 2.20 13.06
C GLU A 52 15.35 2.34 11.63
N LEU A 53 14.41 3.25 11.41
CA LEU A 53 13.90 3.55 10.06
C LEU A 53 15.00 4.12 9.16
N THR A 54 15.79 5.08 9.67
CA THR A 54 16.92 5.66 8.93
C THR A 54 17.98 4.61 8.61
N ALA A 55 18.32 3.72 9.56
CA ALA A 55 19.26 2.63 9.35
C ALA A 55 18.78 1.64 8.27
N ARG A 56 17.46 1.48 8.10
CA ARG A 56 16.84 0.69 7.04
C ARG A 56 16.75 1.41 5.69
N GLY A 57 17.21 2.65 5.59
CA GLY A 57 17.06 3.48 4.38
C GLY A 57 15.60 3.85 4.10
N CYS A 58 14.78 3.91 5.14
CA CYS A 58 13.35 4.13 5.03
C CYS A 58 13.01 5.59 4.79
N THR A 59 12.08 5.83 3.86
CA THR A 59 11.34 7.10 3.75
C THR A 59 9.84 6.81 3.82
N ILE A 60 9.05 7.76 4.30
CA ILE A 60 7.62 7.55 4.56
C ILE A 60 6.82 8.26 3.47
N PRO A 61 6.28 7.53 2.47
CA PRO A 61 5.54 8.14 1.37
C PRO A 61 4.26 8.78 1.89
N GLN A 62 3.88 9.92 1.33
CA GLN A 62 2.73 10.68 1.78
C GLN A 62 1.55 10.47 0.84
N ALA A 63 0.44 9.95 1.38
CA ALA A 63 -0.80 9.85 0.63
C ALA A 63 -1.39 11.24 0.36
N PHE A 64 -1.87 11.44 -0.86
CA PHE A 64 -2.58 12.65 -1.24
C PHE A 64 -3.92 12.74 -0.51
N HIS A 65 -4.32 13.95 -0.11
CA HIS A 65 -5.55 14.26 0.64
C HIS A 65 -5.63 13.79 2.10
N THR A 66 -4.51 13.66 2.81
CA THR A 66 -4.62 13.58 4.28
C THR A 66 -4.77 14.98 4.87
N ASP A 67 -6.02 15.43 5.01
CA ASP A 67 -6.43 16.70 5.67
C ASP A 67 -5.93 16.84 7.13
N LEU A 68 -5.27 15.80 7.64
CA LEU A 68 -4.78 15.63 9.00
C LEU A 68 -3.25 15.81 9.12
N GLY A 69 -2.56 16.21 8.04
CA GLY A 69 -1.12 16.42 8.04
C GLY A 69 -0.33 15.21 7.53
N LYS A 70 0.82 14.91 8.15
CA LYS A 70 1.71 13.82 7.72
C LYS A 70 1.00 12.48 7.88
N SER A 71 1.02 11.66 6.84
CA SER A 71 0.36 10.36 6.81
C SER A 71 1.37 9.22 6.99
N ASN A 72 0.82 8.00 7.07
CA ASN A 72 1.58 6.75 7.02
C ASN A 72 2.46 6.43 8.24
N VAL A 73 2.14 7.05 9.37
CA VAL A 73 2.56 6.62 10.71
C VAL A 73 1.30 6.56 11.58
N VAL A 74 0.91 5.36 12.00
CA VAL A 74 -0.29 5.14 12.83
C VAL A 74 0.07 4.43 14.14
N ARG A 75 -0.70 4.74 15.19
CA ARG A 75 -0.60 4.11 16.50
C ARG A 75 -1.91 3.41 16.81
N GLY A 76 -1.83 2.24 17.40
CA GLY A 76 -2.99 1.45 17.76
C GLY A 76 -2.60 0.22 18.56
N HIS A 77 -3.62 -0.52 18.99
CA HIS A 77 -3.49 -1.77 19.71
C HIS A 77 -3.45 -2.91 18.70
N PHE A 78 -2.35 -3.06 17.94
CA PHE A 78 -2.31 -3.94 16.75
C PHE A 78 -1.99 -5.39 17.05
N THR A 79 -1.47 -5.69 18.25
CA THR A 79 -1.08 -7.05 18.63
C THR A 79 -1.62 -7.51 19.98
N GLN A 80 -2.02 -6.57 20.84
CA GLN A 80 -2.74 -6.82 22.08
C GLN A 80 -3.44 -5.54 22.55
N SER A 81 -4.51 -5.69 23.34
CA SER A 81 -5.40 -4.59 23.72
C SER A 81 -4.83 -3.61 24.75
N ASP A 82 -3.78 -3.99 25.47
CA ASP A 82 -3.15 -3.20 26.55
C ASP A 82 -1.78 -2.61 26.16
N GLN A 83 -1.34 -2.81 24.90
CA GLN A 83 -0.10 -2.28 24.37
C GLN A 83 -0.36 -1.35 23.19
N THR A 84 0.35 -0.22 23.14
CA THR A 84 0.35 0.63 21.95
C THR A 84 1.51 0.24 21.03
N ASP A 85 1.15 -0.13 19.82
CA ASP A 85 2.05 -0.44 18.71
C ASP A 85 2.15 0.76 17.77
N ILE A 86 3.21 0.79 16.96
CA ILE A 86 3.39 1.79 15.89
C ILE A 86 3.54 1.05 14.57
N ALA A 87 2.76 1.43 13.57
CA ALA A 87 2.91 0.96 12.19
C ALA A 87 3.33 2.12 11.29
N VAL A 88 4.35 1.88 10.47
CA VAL A 88 4.92 2.87 9.54
C VAL A 88 4.93 2.30 8.13
N LEU A 89 4.38 3.02 7.17
CA LEU A 89 4.57 2.66 5.77
C LEU A 89 5.97 3.10 5.35
N CYS A 90 6.84 2.13 5.13
CA CYS A 90 8.23 2.35 4.81
C CYS A 90 8.47 2.10 3.33
N SER A 91 8.85 3.14 2.58
CA SER A 91 9.31 3.02 1.20
C SER A 91 10.83 3.02 1.12
N ARG A 92 11.36 1.99 0.46
CA ARG A 92 12.78 1.82 0.12
C ARG A 92 12.84 1.55 -1.38
N GLU A 93 13.60 2.34 -2.12
CA GLU A 93 13.73 2.19 -3.58
C GLU A 93 12.38 2.10 -4.32
N ARG A 94 11.39 2.91 -3.90
CA ARG A 94 10.02 2.96 -4.46
C ARG A 94 9.21 1.67 -4.27
N VAL A 95 9.57 0.87 -3.27
CA VAL A 95 8.77 -0.26 -2.79
C VAL A 95 8.40 -0.02 -1.34
N SER A 96 7.10 0.07 -1.05
CA SER A 96 6.59 0.26 0.30
C SER A 96 6.15 -1.03 0.97
N SER A 97 6.49 -1.16 2.26
CA SER A 97 6.09 -2.22 3.17
C SER A 97 5.73 -1.62 4.52
N ILE A 98 4.81 -2.23 5.27
CA ILE A 98 4.43 -1.78 6.60
C ILE A 98 5.41 -2.36 7.61
N LEU A 99 6.08 -1.51 8.38
CA LEU A 99 6.91 -1.90 9.52
C LEU A 99 6.09 -1.76 10.80
N VAL A 100 5.97 -2.84 11.58
CA VAL A 100 5.21 -2.85 12.84
C VAL A 100 6.15 -2.98 14.03
N PHE A 101 6.22 -1.92 14.83
CA PHE A 101 7.00 -1.80 16.06
C PHE A 101 6.10 -2.11 17.26
N ARG A 102 6.12 -3.39 17.68
CA ARG A 102 5.29 -3.88 18.79
C ARG A 102 5.74 -3.25 20.10
N GLY A 103 4.86 -2.57 20.80
CA GLY A 103 5.14 -1.86 22.05
C GLY A 103 6.16 -0.74 21.87
N GLY A 104 6.33 -0.23 20.64
CA GLY A 104 7.38 0.71 20.29
C GLY A 104 8.80 0.11 20.28
N SER A 105 8.93 -1.23 20.32
CA SER A 105 10.23 -1.91 20.26
C SER A 105 10.79 -1.97 18.84
N VAL A 106 12.09 -1.74 18.72
CA VAL A 106 12.88 -1.96 17.49
C VAL A 106 13.34 -3.42 17.33
N GLN A 107 13.04 -4.29 18.29
CA GLN A 107 13.33 -5.72 18.21
C GLN A 107 12.15 -6.48 17.60
N GLY A 108 12.43 -7.40 16.67
CA GLY A 108 11.40 -8.25 16.08
C GLY A 108 10.33 -7.47 15.29
N VAL A 109 10.74 -6.39 14.62
CA VAL A 109 9.89 -5.58 13.74
C VAL A 109 9.33 -6.45 12.62
N ALA A 110 8.00 -6.51 12.51
CA ALA A 110 7.35 -7.22 11.42
C ALA A 110 7.35 -6.36 10.15
N GLU A 111 7.46 -6.99 8.98
CA GLU A 111 7.34 -6.33 7.68
C GLU A 111 6.20 -6.94 6.89
N LEU A 112 5.18 -6.14 6.55
CA LEU A 112 3.94 -6.61 5.93
C LEU A 112 3.72 -5.97 4.56
N GLY A 113 3.08 -6.72 3.66
CA GLY A 113 2.54 -6.20 2.40
C GLY A 113 3.49 -5.39 1.53
N PRO A 114 4.69 -5.88 1.17
CA PRO A 114 5.56 -5.17 0.24
C PRO A 114 4.89 -5.01 -1.13
N ALA A 115 4.93 -3.80 -1.68
CA ALA A 115 4.39 -3.51 -3.01
C ALA A 115 5.09 -2.29 -3.64
N PRO A 116 5.27 -2.26 -4.97
CA PRO A 116 5.76 -1.07 -5.67
C PRO A 116 4.84 0.12 -5.43
N ASP A 117 5.41 1.29 -5.13
CA ASP A 117 4.67 2.53 -4.87
C ASP A 117 3.83 2.95 -6.08
N ALA A 118 4.35 2.73 -7.29
CA ALA A 118 3.65 2.93 -8.55
C ALA A 118 2.28 2.23 -8.64
N ARG A 119 2.05 1.14 -7.89
CA ARG A 119 0.73 0.45 -7.86
C ARG A 119 -0.36 1.23 -7.13
N TYR A 120 0.04 2.22 -6.34
CA TYR A 120 -0.84 3.07 -5.55
C TYR A 120 -0.89 4.50 -6.08
N LEU A 121 -0.44 4.70 -7.32
CA LEU A 121 -0.65 5.95 -8.05
C LEU A 121 -2.03 5.96 -8.70
N GLN A 122 -2.67 7.12 -8.71
CA GLN A 122 -3.91 7.36 -9.43
C GLN A 122 -4.06 8.81 -9.86
N GLY A 123 -4.94 9.08 -10.82
CA GLY A 123 -5.35 10.45 -11.13
C GLY A 123 -6.18 11.05 -9.99
N SER A 124 -5.92 12.31 -9.65
CA SER A 124 -6.76 13.13 -8.79
C SER A 124 -7.89 13.80 -9.58
N GLU A 125 -8.87 14.37 -8.88
CA GLU A 125 -9.93 15.18 -9.50
C GLU A 125 -9.39 16.42 -10.24
N HIS A 126 -8.17 16.85 -9.91
CA HIS A 126 -7.49 17.98 -10.54
C HIS A 126 -6.57 17.58 -11.72
N GLY A 127 -6.55 16.30 -12.09
CA GLY A 127 -5.76 15.79 -13.23
C GLY A 127 -4.29 15.51 -12.92
N GLU A 128 -3.88 15.57 -11.65
CA GLU A 128 -2.53 15.19 -11.21
C GLU A 128 -2.46 13.68 -10.97
N ILE A 129 -1.29 13.06 -11.13
CA ILE A 129 -1.07 11.67 -10.68
C ILE A 129 -0.48 11.71 -9.28
N VAL A 130 -1.15 11.03 -8.34
CA VAL A 130 -0.88 11.14 -6.91
C VAL A 130 -0.71 9.79 -6.24
N PHE A 131 0.15 9.73 -5.23
CA PHE A 131 0.29 8.57 -4.37
C PHE A 131 -0.87 8.46 -3.40
N SER A 132 -1.40 7.25 -3.22
CA SER A 132 -2.66 7.01 -2.53
C SER A 132 -2.68 5.71 -1.73
N ARG A 133 -1.51 5.20 -1.30
CA ARG A 133 -1.45 4.17 -0.24
C ARG A 133 -1.41 4.86 1.11
N ALA A 134 -2.32 4.50 1.98
CA ALA A 134 -2.41 5.06 3.32
C ALA A 134 -2.59 3.97 4.38
N LEU A 135 -2.14 4.27 5.59
CA LEU A 135 -2.38 3.46 6.78
C LEU A 135 -3.43 4.10 7.68
N GLY A 136 -4.29 3.24 8.22
CA GLY A 136 -5.31 3.58 9.20
C GLY A 136 -5.35 2.55 10.33
N VAL A 137 -6.24 2.81 11.28
CA VAL A 137 -6.54 1.88 12.39
C VAL A 137 -7.90 1.23 12.10
N ALA A 138 -7.91 -0.09 11.99
CA ALA A 138 -9.13 -0.87 11.80
C ALA A 138 -9.70 -1.25 13.18
N SER A 139 -10.87 -0.71 13.53
CA SER A 139 -11.52 -1.08 14.80
C SER A 139 -12.05 -2.52 14.74
N PRO A 140 -12.21 -3.21 15.89
CA PRO A 140 -12.84 -4.54 15.94
C PRO A 140 -14.19 -4.60 15.23
N GLU A 141 -14.99 -3.52 15.28
CA GLU A 141 -16.28 -3.41 14.60
C GLU A 141 -16.11 -3.41 13.07
N TYR A 142 -15.15 -2.65 12.55
CA TYR A 142 -14.86 -2.62 11.12
C TYR A 142 -14.31 -3.97 10.63
N ILE A 143 -13.43 -4.61 11.39
CA ILE A 143 -12.91 -5.94 11.05
C ILE A 143 -14.06 -6.94 10.99
N ARG A 144 -14.98 -6.90 11.96
CA ARG A 144 -16.17 -7.73 11.96
C ARG A 144 -17.05 -7.49 10.73
N SER A 145 -17.27 -6.25 10.32
CA SER A 145 -18.05 -5.96 9.12
C SER A 145 -17.38 -6.50 7.84
N CYS A 146 -16.04 -6.50 7.79
CA CYS A 146 -15.30 -7.13 6.70
C CYS A 146 -15.54 -8.65 6.63
N TYR A 147 -15.50 -9.36 7.76
CA TYR A 147 -15.84 -10.78 7.80
C TYR A 147 -17.29 -11.06 7.37
N GLU A 148 -18.25 -10.26 7.85
CA GLU A 148 -19.65 -10.42 7.46
C GLU A 148 -19.87 -10.20 5.96
N ALA A 149 -19.22 -9.20 5.36
CA ALA A 149 -19.27 -8.96 3.92
C ALA A 149 -18.70 -10.14 3.10
N LEU A 150 -17.72 -10.85 3.67
CA LEU A 150 -17.04 -11.95 3.00
C LEU A 150 -17.62 -13.34 3.31
N LYS A 151 -18.61 -13.42 4.21
CA LYS A 151 -19.25 -14.67 4.65
C LYS A 151 -19.84 -15.48 3.48
N ALA A 152 -20.46 -14.80 2.52
CA ALA A 152 -21.01 -15.44 1.32
C ALA A 152 -19.94 -16.09 0.41
N TYR A 153 -18.68 -15.68 0.56
CA TYR A 153 -17.54 -16.20 -0.20
C TYR A 153 -16.78 -17.31 0.53
N GLY A 154 -17.31 -17.80 1.66
CA GLY A 154 -16.72 -18.91 2.41
C GLY A 154 -15.52 -18.53 3.28
N VAL A 155 -15.34 -17.24 3.59
CA VAL A 155 -14.39 -16.81 4.62
C VAL A 155 -14.86 -17.32 5.98
N PRO A 156 -13.98 -17.94 6.79
CA PRO A 156 -14.35 -18.45 8.11
C PRO A 156 -14.77 -17.32 9.05
N GLU A 157 -15.46 -17.67 10.14
CA GLU A 157 -15.77 -16.73 11.22
C GLU A 157 -14.48 -16.08 11.76
N PRO A 158 -14.54 -14.81 12.20
CA PRO A 158 -13.37 -14.11 12.69
C PRO A 158 -12.78 -14.80 13.93
N PRO A 159 -11.46 -14.66 14.16
CA PRO A 159 -10.90 -14.90 15.48
C PRO A 159 -11.51 -13.94 16.52
N PRO A 160 -11.28 -14.14 17.83
CA PRO A 160 -11.61 -13.14 18.83
C PRO A 160 -11.03 -11.76 18.44
N LEU A 161 -11.90 -10.78 18.23
CA LEU A 161 -11.52 -9.41 17.86
C LEU A 161 -11.46 -8.54 19.12
N ASP A 162 -10.36 -8.65 19.87
CA ASP A 162 -10.16 -7.97 21.16
C ASP A 162 -9.21 -6.76 21.09
N HIS A 163 -8.64 -6.49 19.91
CA HIS A 163 -7.72 -5.39 19.65
C HIS A 163 -7.88 -4.89 18.20
N GLU A 164 -7.18 -3.82 17.85
CA GLU A 164 -7.29 -3.14 16.56
C GLU A 164 -6.46 -3.85 15.48
N GLY A 165 -6.80 -3.62 14.21
CA GLY A 165 -5.99 -4.02 13.07
C GLY A 165 -5.32 -2.81 12.41
N ILE A 166 -4.42 -3.10 11.47
CA ILE A 166 -3.84 -2.08 10.59
C ILE A 166 -4.63 -2.09 9.29
N ASP A 167 -5.21 -0.95 8.94
CA ASP A 167 -5.88 -0.76 7.65
C ASP A 167 -4.85 -0.27 6.62
N ASP A 168 -4.60 -1.06 5.57
CA ASP A 168 -3.70 -0.78 4.44
C ASP A 168 -4.53 -0.53 3.20
N TYR A 169 -4.80 0.74 2.90
CA TYR A 169 -5.81 1.12 1.92
C TYR A 169 -5.25 1.92 0.75
N PHE A 170 -5.84 1.65 -0.42
CA PHE A 170 -5.75 2.51 -1.59
C PHE A 170 -6.91 3.50 -1.53
N VAL A 171 -6.61 4.77 -1.23
CA VAL A 171 -7.59 5.85 -1.04
C VAL A 171 -8.69 5.81 -2.12
N GLY A 172 -9.94 5.65 -1.67
CA GLY A 172 -11.14 5.66 -2.50
C GLY A 172 -11.35 4.43 -3.37
N LYS A 173 -10.65 3.32 -3.09
CA LYS A 173 -10.70 2.10 -3.93
C LYS A 173 -10.92 0.82 -3.15
N ALA A 174 -9.92 0.41 -2.38
CA ALA A 174 -9.94 -0.89 -1.72
C ALA A 174 -8.96 -0.88 -0.55
N SER A 175 -9.32 -1.59 0.51
CA SER A 175 -8.44 -1.80 1.65
C SER A 175 -8.11 -3.27 1.91
N LYS A 176 -7.07 -3.45 2.72
CA LYS A 176 -6.70 -4.72 3.33
C LYS A 176 -6.49 -4.48 4.81
N VAL A 177 -7.06 -5.33 5.63
CA VAL A 177 -6.80 -5.32 7.07
C VAL A 177 -5.73 -6.36 7.38
N TRP A 178 -4.70 -5.94 8.11
CA TRP A 178 -3.77 -6.82 8.80
C TRP A 178 -4.21 -6.96 10.26
N TYR A 179 -4.45 -8.18 10.71
CA TYR A 179 -4.89 -8.48 12.08
C TYR A 179 -4.00 -9.54 12.72
N TRP A 180 -3.56 -9.32 13.95
CA TRP A 180 -2.66 -10.23 14.65
C TRP A 180 -3.47 -11.28 15.43
N TYR A 181 -3.15 -12.56 15.25
CA TYR A 181 -3.79 -13.65 15.98
C TYR A 181 -2.84 -14.83 16.10
N GLU A 182 -2.72 -15.42 17.30
CA GLU A 182 -1.87 -16.60 17.56
C GLU A 182 -0.44 -16.50 17.00
N GLU A 183 0.20 -15.35 17.22
CA GLU A 183 1.55 -15.06 16.74
C GLU A 183 1.71 -14.90 15.21
N GLU A 184 0.60 -14.78 14.49
CA GLU A 184 0.58 -14.62 13.03
C GLU A 184 -0.20 -13.38 12.59
N TRP A 185 0.22 -12.79 11.46
CA TRP A 185 -0.53 -11.72 10.80
C TRP A 185 -1.51 -12.33 9.79
N LEU A 186 -2.79 -12.25 10.11
CA LEU A 186 -3.88 -12.55 9.20
C LEU A 186 -4.10 -11.37 8.25
N ARG A 187 -4.53 -11.67 7.02
CA ARG A 187 -4.87 -10.67 6.03
C ARG A 187 -6.31 -10.85 5.56
N LEU A 188 -7.10 -9.79 5.70
CA LEU A 188 -8.50 -9.73 5.29
C LEU A 188 -8.66 -8.66 4.21
N ALA A 189 -9.56 -8.86 3.25
CA ALA A 189 -9.97 -7.79 2.36
C ALA A 189 -10.90 -6.83 3.10
N GLY A 190 -10.77 -5.53 2.84
CA GLY A 190 -11.72 -4.52 3.28
C GLY A 190 -13.12 -4.73 2.74
N ALA A 191 -14.09 -4.07 3.36
CA ALA A 191 -15.48 -4.01 2.89
C ALA A 191 -15.86 -2.64 2.30
N ASP A 192 -14.87 -1.84 1.91
CA ASP A 192 -15.00 -0.48 1.35
C ASP A 192 -15.25 -0.45 -0.18
#